data_AF-A0A4Y9JGP7-F1
#
_entry.id   AF-A0A4Y9JGP7-F1
#
_cell.length_a   1.000
_cell.length_b   1.000
_cell.length_c   1.000
_cell.angle_alpha   90.00
_cell.angle_beta   90.00
_cell.angle_gamma   90.00
#
_symmetry.space_group_name_H-M   'P 1'
#
loop_
_entity.id
_entity.type
_entity.pdbx_description
1 polymer ?
#
loop_
_entity_poly.entity_id
_entity_poly.type
_entity_poly.pdbx_seq_one_letter_code
_entity_poly.pdbx_strand_id
1 'polypeptide(L)'
;MGFTTDFSEVKEFSDFKEQDYEMIVFDAYEAENKNDKMRVVIDYVVRNDVQQEKQNSHLWDEQYKSSQTGKYHMGILMGKAKALGIPEGKHYDSFEAFLNDFKGRTAKIRVKLEEYNCDKYPKVRYTNPTDIPSCHHVWKEKTDAASTTINEDGLPF
;
A
#
# COMPACT_ATOMS: atom_id res chain seq x y z
N MET A 1 -30.83 -28.47 -10.92
CA MET A 1 -29.56 -28.70 -10.20
C MET A 1 -29.51 -27.71 -9.06
N GLY A 2 -29.44 -28.19 -7.82
CA GLY A 2 -29.30 -27.33 -6.64
C GLY A 2 -27.82 -27.12 -6.33
N PHE A 3 -27.46 -25.94 -5.84
CA PHE A 3 -26.15 -25.67 -5.27
C PHE A 3 -26.31 -25.40 -3.77
N THR A 4 -25.30 -25.76 -2.98
CA THR A 4 -25.24 -25.47 -1.55
C THR A 4 -24.27 -24.32 -1.36
N THR A 5 -24.66 -23.32 -0.59
CA THR A 5 -23.79 -22.22 -0.22
C THR A 5 -22.66 -22.74 0.68
N ASP A 6 -21.42 -22.59 0.23
CA ASP A 6 -20.22 -22.75 1.06
C ASP A 6 -19.66 -21.36 1.36
N PHE A 7 -19.64 -21.01 2.64
CA PHE A 7 -19.15 -19.72 3.12
C PHE A 7 -17.77 -19.83 3.78
N SER A 8 -17.10 -20.99 3.69
CA SER A 8 -15.74 -21.19 4.25
C SER A 8 -14.70 -20.20 3.67
N GLU A 9 -14.94 -19.70 2.46
CA GLU A 9 -14.11 -18.68 1.81
C GLU A 9 -14.63 -17.24 1.99
N VAL A 10 -15.80 -17.04 2.62
CA VAL A 10 -16.32 -15.69 2.88
C VAL A 10 -15.49 -15.02 3.97
N LYS A 11 -14.66 -14.07 3.54
CA LYS A 11 -13.95 -13.18 4.45
C LYS A 11 -14.89 -12.03 4.82
N GLU A 12 -15.25 -11.94 6.09
CA GLU A 12 -15.86 -10.73 6.62
C GLU A 12 -14.84 -9.58 6.51
N PHE A 13 -15.18 -8.56 5.73
CA PHE A 13 -14.35 -7.36 5.60
C PHE A 13 -14.51 -6.53 6.88
N SER A 14 -13.56 -6.67 7.79
CA SER A 14 -13.44 -5.79 8.95
C SER A 14 -12.77 -4.48 8.55
N ASP A 15 -13.15 -3.36 9.15
CA ASP A 15 -12.45 -2.09 8.98
C ASP A 15 -11.08 -2.10 9.67
N PHE A 16 -10.21 -1.17 9.28
CA PHE A 16 -8.98 -0.94 10.04
C PHE A 16 -9.31 -0.44 11.45
N LYS A 17 -8.47 -0.80 12.43
CA LYS A 17 -8.56 -0.31 13.81
C LYS A 17 -7.44 0.66 14.11
N GLU A 18 -7.61 1.49 15.14
CA GLU A 18 -6.57 2.41 15.60
C GLU A 18 -5.47 1.68 16.37
N GLN A 19 -4.56 1.05 15.66
CA GLN A 19 -3.44 0.31 16.24
C GLN A 19 -2.20 0.36 15.34
N ASP A 20 -1.15 -0.31 15.80
CA ASP A 20 0.08 -0.48 15.03
C ASP A 20 -0.07 -1.71 14.14
N TYR A 21 0.36 -1.59 12.88
CA TYR A 21 0.41 -2.69 11.93
C TYR A 21 1.83 -2.82 11.39
N GLU A 22 2.28 -4.06 11.23
CA GLU A 22 3.50 -4.38 10.50
C GLU A 22 3.17 -4.40 9.00
N MET A 23 3.76 -3.50 8.24
CA MET A 23 3.42 -3.29 6.83
C MET A 23 4.69 -3.34 5.95
N ILE A 24 4.49 -3.61 4.67
CA ILE A 24 5.50 -3.55 3.61
C ILE A 24 5.05 -2.53 2.58
N VAL A 25 5.98 -1.74 2.04
CA VAL A 25 5.68 -0.83 0.93
C VAL A 25 5.51 -1.65 -0.35
N PHE A 26 4.31 -1.65 -0.90
CA PHE A 26 4.02 -2.24 -2.21
C PHE A 26 4.57 -1.36 -3.33
N ASP A 27 4.23 -0.07 -3.28
CA ASP A 27 4.67 0.91 -4.28
C ASP A 27 4.83 2.31 -3.66
N ALA A 28 5.63 3.16 -4.29
CA ALA A 28 5.77 4.56 -3.95
C ALA A 28 6.09 5.39 -5.20
N TYR A 29 5.27 6.40 -5.50
CA TYR A 29 5.33 7.15 -6.75
C TYR A 29 4.71 8.55 -6.65
N GLU A 30 5.00 9.43 -7.62
CA GLU A 30 4.27 10.68 -7.81
C GLU A 30 3.05 10.47 -8.72
N ALA A 31 1.91 11.08 -8.37
CA ALA A 31 0.70 11.04 -9.18
C ALA A 31 -0.13 12.32 -9.03
N GLU A 32 -0.96 12.58 -10.04
CA GLU A 32 -1.98 13.63 -9.99
C GLU A 32 -3.29 13.06 -9.41
N ASN A 33 -3.96 13.85 -8.59
CA ASN A 33 -5.31 13.50 -8.14
C ASN A 33 -6.35 13.93 -9.17
N LYS A 34 -7.64 13.65 -8.91
CA LYS A 34 -8.75 14.03 -9.82
C LYS A 34 -8.89 15.55 -10.06
N ASN A 35 -8.18 16.37 -9.30
CA ASN A 35 -8.18 17.83 -9.39
C ASN A 35 -6.79 18.36 -9.82
N ASP A 36 -6.01 17.54 -10.54
CA ASP A 36 -4.69 17.86 -11.09
C ASP A 36 -3.63 18.30 -10.04
N LYS A 37 -3.84 17.92 -8.77
CA LYS A 37 -2.87 18.19 -7.70
C LYS A 37 -1.86 17.06 -7.60
N MET A 38 -0.60 17.39 -7.86
CA MET A 38 0.54 16.50 -7.66
C MET A 38 0.67 16.08 -6.18
N ARG A 39 0.81 14.77 -5.97
CA ARG A 39 1.05 14.15 -4.66
C ARG A 39 2.06 13.01 -4.77
N VAL A 40 2.77 12.75 -3.68
CA VAL A 40 3.45 11.47 -3.48
C VAL A 40 2.44 10.51 -2.88
N VAL A 41 2.38 9.28 -3.41
CA VAL A 41 1.60 8.18 -2.88
C VAL A 41 2.57 7.11 -2.40
N ILE A 42 2.41 6.65 -1.16
CA ILE A 42 3.08 5.47 -0.64
C ILE A 42 2.00 4.45 -0.30
N ASP A 43 2.04 3.32 -0.99
CA ASP A 43 1.11 2.22 -0.81
C ASP A 43 1.68 1.20 0.17
N TYR A 44 1.14 1.17 1.38
CA TYR A 44 1.50 0.18 2.40
C TYR A 44 0.54 -1.00 2.36
N VAL A 45 1.08 -2.21 2.46
CA VAL A 45 0.30 -3.44 2.56
C VAL A 45 0.56 -4.11 3.89
N VAL A 46 -0.50 -4.49 4.59
CA VAL A 46 -0.38 -5.21 5.87
C VAL A 46 0.25 -6.57 5.62
N ARG A 47 1.36 -6.84 6.31
CA ARG A 47 2.14 -8.05 6.15
C ARG A 47 1.34 -9.31 6.49
N ASN A 48 1.39 -10.30 5.61
CA ASN A 48 0.67 -11.57 5.77
C ASN A 48 1.50 -12.67 6.45
N ASP A 49 2.80 -12.45 6.61
CA ASP A 49 3.73 -13.29 7.34
C ASP A 49 3.72 -13.03 8.86
N VAL A 50 3.04 -11.97 9.30
CA VAL A 50 2.88 -11.59 10.71
C VAL A 50 1.43 -11.85 11.12
N GLN A 51 1.20 -12.51 12.25
CA GLN A 51 -0.15 -12.74 12.78
C GLN A 51 -0.76 -11.43 13.30
N GLN A 52 -1.58 -10.78 12.48
CA GLN A 52 -2.27 -9.52 12.75
C GLN A 52 -3.55 -9.43 11.91
N GLU A 53 -4.43 -8.49 12.24
CA GLU A 53 -5.64 -8.24 11.44
C GLU A 53 -5.31 -7.59 10.09
N LYS A 54 -6.24 -7.64 9.14
CA LYS A 54 -6.17 -6.91 7.86
C LYS A 54 -5.00 -7.33 6.93
N GLN A 55 -4.39 -8.50 7.11
CA GLN A 55 -3.34 -9.01 6.21
C GLN A 55 -3.71 -8.86 4.72
N ASN A 56 -2.76 -8.36 3.91
CA ASN A 56 -2.91 -8.01 2.49
C ASN A 56 -3.81 -6.78 2.20
N SER A 57 -4.31 -6.07 3.22
CA SER A 57 -5.03 -4.82 3.00
C SER A 57 -4.07 -3.70 2.68
N HIS A 58 -4.44 -2.85 1.73
CA HIS A 58 -3.71 -1.66 1.36
C HIS A 58 -4.10 -0.47 2.25
N LEU A 59 -3.14 0.41 2.52
CA LEU A 59 -3.31 1.69 3.17
C LEU A 59 -2.44 2.72 2.44
N TRP A 60 -3.09 3.64 1.74
CA TRP A 60 -2.40 4.69 1.00
C TRP A 60 -2.10 5.88 1.89
N ASP A 61 -0.85 6.33 1.85
CA ASP A 61 -0.39 7.54 2.49
C ASP A 61 -0.03 8.56 1.43
N GLU A 62 -0.75 9.69 1.43
CA GLU A 62 -0.64 10.71 0.40
C GLU A 62 -0.01 11.98 0.98
N GLN A 63 1.03 12.47 0.32
CA GLN A 63 1.63 13.75 0.64
C GLN A 63 1.48 14.74 -0.52
N TYR A 64 0.76 15.81 -0.27
CA TYR A 64 0.57 16.90 -1.23
C TYR A 64 1.68 17.94 -1.13
N LYS A 65 1.96 18.62 -2.23
CA LYS A 65 2.79 19.83 -2.23
C LYS A 65 2.11 20.91 -1.38
N SER A 66 2.90 21.65 -0.62
CA SER A 66 2.39 22.80 0.13
C SER A 66 1.79 23.83 -0.83
N SER A 67 0.60 24.34 -0.51
CA SER A 67 -0.06 25.37 -1.31
C SER A 67 0.71 26.70 -1.32
N GLN A 68 1.54 26.96 -0.31
CA GLN A 68 2.32 28.18 -0.20
C GLN A 68 3.65 28.11 -0.98
N THR A 69 4.33 26.96 -0.93
CA THR A 69 5.69 26.84 -1.49
C THR A 69 5.75 26.03 -2.78
N GLY A 70 4.68 25.29 -3.13
CA GLY A 70 4.66 24.39 -4.28
C GLY A 70 5.62 23.21 -4.16
N LYS A 71 6.14 22.92 -2.95
CA LYS A 71 7.14 21.87 -2.70
C LYS A 71 6.60 20.81 -1.74
N TYR A 72 7.15 19.60 -1.84
CA TYR A 72 6.91 18.56 -0.83
C TYR A 72 7.59 18.90 0.49
N HIS A 73 6.99 18.46 1.58
CA HIS A 73 7.61 18.59 2.89
C HIS A 73 8.68 17.50 3.06
N MET A 74 9.90 17.81 2.60
CA MET A 74 11.02 16.86 2.58
C MET A 74 11.31 16.24 3.94
N GLY A 75 11.12 16.97 5.05
CA GLY A 75 11.31 16.41 6.39
C GLY A 75 10.39 15.20 6.70
N ILE A 76 9.19 15.15 6.14
CA ILE A 76 8.27 14.01 6.31
C ILE A 76 8.75 12.83 5.47
N LEU A 77 9.15 13.07 4.22
CA LEU A 77 9.68 12.01 3.34
C LEU A 77 10.98 11.43 3.88
N MET A 78 11.89 12.26 4.40
CA MET A 78 13.12 11.82 5.04
C MET A 78 12.84 11.06 6.34
N GLY A 79 11.84 11.47 7.11
CA GLY A 79 11.36 10.71 8.28
C GLY A 79 10.88 9.31 7.91
N LYS A 80 10.15 9.18 6.80
CA LYS A 80 9.72 7.87 6.27
C LYS A 80 10.91 7.05 5.76
N ALA A 81 11.83 7.65 5.00
CA ALA A 81 13.04 6.98 4.54
C ALA A 81 13.84 6.40 5.71
N LYS A 82 14.01 7.19 6.79
CA LYS A 82 14.65 6.73 8.04
C LYS A 82 13.90 5.55 8.67
N ALA A 83 12.57 5.63 8.77
CA ALA A 83 11.75 4.55 9.31
C ALA A 83 11.82 3.27 8.48
N LEU A 84 11.98 3.39 7.15
CA LEU A 84 12.17 2.28 6.22
C LEU A 84 13.62 1.74 6.21
N GLY A 85 14.49 2.24 7.08
CA GLY A 85 15.87 1.77 7.20
C GLY A 85 16.78 2.19 6.04
N ILE A 86 16.46 3.27 5.33
CA ILE A 86 17.38 3.86 4.36
C ILE A 86 18.53 4.53 5.11
N PRO A 87 19.80 4.23 4.79
CA PRO A 87 20.94 4.80 5.49
C PRO A 87 21.10 6.29 5.18
N GLU A 88 21.55 7.04 6.19
CA GLU A 88 21.89 8.46 6.03
C GLU A 88 23.00 8.65 4.99
N GLY A 89 22.90 9.72 4.20
CA GLY A 89 23.90 10.07 3.18
C GLY A 89 23.80 9.28 1.87
N LYS A 90 22.82 8.38 1.71
CA LYS A 90 22.57 7.71 0.42
C LYS A 90 22.20 8.74 -0.67
N HIS A 91 22.90 8.68 -1.80
CA HIS A 91 22.63 9.52 -2.96
C HIS A 91 21.63 8.85 -3.89
N TYR A 92 20.79 9.66 -4.55
CA TYR A 92 19.85 9.23 -5.58
C TYR A 92 19.91 10.18 -6.77
N ASP A 93 19.94 9.63 -7.98
CA ASP A 93 20.03 10.41 -9.22
C ASP A 93 18.72 11.13 -9.55
N SER A 94 17.59 10.68 -8.99
CA SER A 94 16.28 11.28 -9.19
C SER A 94 15.37 11.09 -7.98
N PHE A 95 14.31 11.89 -7.91
CA PHE A 95 13.28 11.74 -6.88
C PHE A 95 12.48 10.44 -7.06
N GLU A 96 12.28 10.01 -8.30
CA GLU A 96 11.67 8.70 -8.59
C GLU A 96 12.54 7.55 -8.08
N ALA A 97 13.87 7.61 -8.24
CA ALA A 97 14.78 6.61 -7.69
C ALA A 97 14.72 6.56 -6.15
N PHE A 98 14.57 7.73 -5.52
CA PHE A 98 14.37 7.83 -4.07
C PHE A 98 13.06 7.15 -3.62
N LEU A 99 11.94 7.40 -4.30
CA LEU A 99 10.65 6.75 -3.98
C LEU A 99 10.68 5.24 -4.29
N ASN A 100 11.28 4.85 -5.42
CA ASN A 100 11.41 3.44 -5.81
C ASN A 100 12.19 2.62 -4.79
N ASP A 101 13.15 3.22 -4.08
CA ASP A 101 13.88 2.55 -2.99
C ASP A 101 12.99 2.26 -1.77
N PHE A 102 11.78 2.83 -1.68
CA PHE A 102 10.86 2.50 -0.59
C PHE A 102 10.24 1.11 -0.80
N LYS A 103 10.09 0.67 -2.05
CA LYS A 103 9.39 -0.58 -2.39
C LYS A 103 10.07 -1.77 -1.73
N GLY A 104 9.26 -2.66 -1.17
CA GLY A 104 9.71 -3.86 -0.47
C GLY A 104 10.26 -3.61 0.94
N ARG A 105 10.43 -2.35 1.37
CA ARG A 105 10.87 -2.04 2.73
C ARG A 105 9.70 -2.15 3.71
N THR A 106 10.02 -2.58 4.92
CA THR A 106 9.04 -2.80 5.99
C THR A 106 9.04 -1.66 6.99
N ALA A 107 7.88 -1.38 7.57
CA ALA A 107 7.70 -0.39 8.60
C ALA A 107 6.55 -0.77 9.54
N LYS A 108 6.63 -0.26 10.77
CA LYS A 108 5.52 -0.29 11.73
C LYS A 108 4.70 0.98 11.56
N ILE A 109 3.45 0.83 11.15
CA ILE A 109 2.54 1.94 10.84
C ILE A 109 1.50 2.08 11.93
N ARG A 110 1.46 3.24 12.59
CA ARG A 110 0.33 3.60 13.47
C ARG A 110 -0.83 4.07 12.61
N VAL A 111 -1.93 3.34 12.64
CA VAL A 111 -3.19 3.75 11.99
C VAL A 111 -4.02 4.59 12.95
N LYS A 112 -4.62 5.65 12.41
CA LYS A 112 -5.66 6.46 13.05
C LYS A 112 -6.90 6.45 12.16
N LEU A 113 -8.08 6.47 12.77
CA LEU A 113 -9.33 6.67 12.04
C LEU A 113 -9.65 8.17 12.07
N GLU A 114 -9.65 8.81 10.91
CA GLU A 114 -10.15 10.17 10.75
C GLU A 114 -11.64 10.11 10.40
N GLU A 115 -12.44 10.94 11.08
CA GLU A 115 -13.86 11.07 10.78
C GLU A 115 -14.06 12.18 9.75
N TYR A 116 -14.76 11.85 8.67
CA TYR A 116 -15.16 12.79 7.63
C TYR A 116 -16.57 12.44 7.17
N ASN A 117 -17.48 13.42 7.21
CA ASN A 117 -18.91 13.22 6.90
C ASN A 117 -19.56 12.03 7.63
N CYS A 118 -19.27 11.87 8.93
CA CYS A 118 -19.73 10.76 9.79
C CYS A 118 -19.17 9.37 9.44
N ASP A 119 -18.31 9.26 8.41
CA ASP A 119 -17.61 8.04 8.05
C ASP A 119 -16.19 8.05 8.61
N LYS A 120 -15.68 6.87 8.98
CA LYS A 120 -14.32 6.70 9.50
C LYS A 120 -13.39 6.14 8.43
N TYR A 121 -12.29 6.82 8.18
CA TYR A 121 -11.30 6.41 7.20
C TYR A 121 -9.94 6.18 7.86
N PRO A 122 -9.26 5.06 7.54
CA PRO A 122 -7.92 4.81 8.07
C PRO A 122 -6.90 5.72 7.41
N LYS A 123 -5.98 6.21 8.22
CA LYS A 123 -4.86 7.04 7.79
C LYS A 123 -3.60 6.68 8.55
N VAL A 124 -2.46 6.84 7.87
CA VAL A 124 -1.14 6.76 8.50
C VAL A 124 -0.97 7.95 9.45
N ARG A 125 -0.82 7.67 10.74
CA ARG A 125 -0.50 8.68 11.76
C ARG A 125 1.00 8.86 11.93
N TYR A 126 1.72 7.76 12.09
CA TYR A 126 3.18 7.73 12.22
C TYR A 126 3.75 6.50 11.52
N THR A 127 4.95 6.66 10.96
CA THR A 127 5.77 5.60 10.37
C THR A 127 6.99 5.40 11.26
N ASN A 128 7.14 4.21 11.83
CA ASN A 128 8.27 3.82 12.67
C ASN A 128 9.04 2.67 12.02
N PRO A 129 10.30 2.44 12.42
CA PRO A 129 11.01 1.20 12.09
C PRO A 129 10.16 -0.03 12.44
N THR A 130 10.20 -1.03 11.56
CA THR A 130 9.59 -2.33 11.81
C THR A 130 10.22 -2.97 13.06
N ASP A 131 9.42 -3.70 13.84
CA ASP A 131 9.96 -4.56 14.90
C ASP A 131 10.44 -5.91 14.34
N ILE A 132 10.13 -6.23 13.08
CA ILE A 132 10.37 -7.52 12.43
C ILE A 132 11.10 -7.30 11.09
N PRO A 133 12.44 -7.15 11.09
CA PRO A 133 13.22 -6.85 9.88
C PRO A 133 13.15 -7.94 8.79
N SER A 134 13.02 -9.21 9.19
CA SER A 134 12.82 -10.31 8.24
C SER A 134 11.42 -10.24 7.66
N CYS A 135 11.30 -10.15 6.34
CA CYS A 135 10.03 -10.12 5.63
C CYS A 135 9.85 -11.37 4.78
N HIS A 136 8.79 -12.12 5.05
CA HIS A 136 8.38 -13.31 4.29
C HIS A 136 7.00 -13.11 3.64
N HIS A 137 6.63 -11.85 3.39
CA HIS A 137 5.37 -11.52 2.73
C HIS A 137 5.27 -12.22 1.37
N VAL A 138 4.17 -12.92 1.13
CA VAL A 138 3.88 -13.57 -0.16
C VAL A 138 2.83 -12.77 -0.90
N TRP A 139 3.22 -12.15 -2.01
CA TRP A 139 2.27 -11.47 -2.90
C TRP A 139 1.36 -12.49 -3.56
N LYS A 140 0.06 -12.18 -3.65
CA LYS A 140 -0.84 -12.99 -4.47
C LYS A 140 -0.47 -12.77 -5.94
N GLU A 141 -0.15 -13.84 -6.65
CA GLU A 141 -0.03 -13.78 -8.10
C GLU A 141 -1.38 -13.32 -8.68
N LYS A 142 -1.35 -12.39 -9.63
CA LYS A 142 -2.50 -12.19 -10.49
C LYS A 142 -2.64 -13.47 -11.30
N THR A 143 -3.67 -14.27 -11.04
CA THR A 143 -4.13 -15.22 -12.03
C THR A 143 -4.59 -14.40 -13.22
N ASP A 144 -3.76 -14.27 -14.25
CA ASP A 144 -4.23 -13.81 -15.55
C ASP A 144 -5.35 -14.75 -15.95
N ALA A 145 -6.59 -14.25 -15.88
CA ALA A 145 -7.72 -14.94 -16.48
C ALA A 145 -7.33 -15.17 -17.94
N ALA A 146 -7.17 -16.44 -18.30
CA ALA A 146 -6.68 -16.91 -19.57
C ALA A 146 -7.16 -16.02 -20.72
N SER A 147 -6.22 -15.51 -21.52
CA SER A 147 -6.49 -15.15 -22.90
C SER A 147 -6.97 -16.41 -23.61
N THR A 148 -8.27 -16.66 -23.61
CA THR A 148 -8.87 -17.63 -24.52
C THR A 148 -8.75 -17.02 -25.92
N THR A 149 -7.66 -17.33 -26.61
CA THR A 149 -7.62 -17.22 -28.06
C THR A 149 -8.69 -18.18 -28.59
N ILE A 150 -9.86 -17.64 -28.95
CA ILE A 150 -10.87 -18.41 -29.66
C ILE A 150 -10.27 -18.67 -31.04
N ASN A 151 -9.75 -19.88 -31.26
CA ASN A 151 -9.46 -20.35 -32.60
C ASN A 151 -10.80 -20.68 -33.27
N GLU A 152 -11.21 -19.86 -34.24
CA GLU A 152 -12.44 -20.04 -35.04
C GLU A 152 -12.36 -21.18 -36.08
N ASP A 153 -11.55 -22.22 -35.86
CA ASP A 153 -11.36 -23.33 -36.83
C ASP A 153 -12.16 -24.60 -36.47
N GLY A 154 -13.24 -24.46 -35.69
CA GLY A 154 -13.98 -25.60 -35.12
C GLY A 154 -15.52 -25.53 -35.22
N LEU A 155 -16.08 -24.73 -36.13
CA LEU A 155 -17.53 -24.71 -36.37
C LEU A 155 -17.90 -25.72 -37.48
N PRO A 156 -18.68 -26.78 -37.19
CA PRO A 156 -19.34 -27.55 -38.25
C PRO A 156 -20.48 -26.71 -38.84
N PHE A 157 -20.50 -26.61 -40.17
CA PHE A 157 -21.57 -26.00 -40.97
C PHE A 157 -22.92 -26.71 -40.80
#